data_AF-A0A1H8SA88-F1
#
_entry.id   AF-A0A1H8SA88-F1
#
_cell.length_a   1.000
_cell.length_b   1.000
_cell.length_c   1.000
_cell.angle_alpha   90.00
_cell.angle_beta   90.00
_cell.angle_gamma   90.00
#
_symmetry.space_group_name_H-M   'P 1'
#
loop_
_entity.id
_entity.type
_entity.pdbx_description
1 polymer ?
#
loop_
_entity_poly.entity_id
_entity_poly.type
_entity_poly.pdbx_seq_one_letter_code
_entity_poly.pdbx_strand_id
1 'polypeptide(L)'
;MTALETLESRIADLEATVEAQQDQIDQLQTDLEKERQACKDAEARVDDLETTVEEQTALLDALRKRTDTTQSQLAELQARELEKGAHLQYDHVTPTQLDVPDDRLERFTGEDGTQWVRLPDHEDPLDRGPDTLPAADLLPIQQLARIDEDALATATNTRADYIAARIWTARTTHSPGSLWTQGCKDVAEYVDASDIRVFIKSNCERDDESLSRDYAKKLAGRAMERLRELAKSRVYIERRTHRKDGLEYTERRLVLPSDAEIPGGVVTDDPPETDAVTG
;
A
#
# COMPACT_ATOMS: atom_id res chain seq x y z
N MET A 1 -56.15 41.55 -90.94
CA MET A 1 -55.40 41.89 -89.72
C MET A 1 -54.80 43.27 -89.90
N THR A 2 -55.18 44.25 -89.10
CA THR A 2 -54.61 45.60 -89.18
C THR A 2 -53.29 45.66 -88.41
N ALA A 3 -52.40 46.61 -88.73
CA ALA A 3 -51.14 46.77 -88.00
C ALA A 3 -51.35 47.01 -86.49
N LEU A 4 -52.51 47.53 -86.11
CA LEU A 4 -52.94 47.73 -84.73
C LEU A 4 -53.12 46.39 -83.99
N GLU A 5 -53.84 45.43 -84.58
CA GLU A 5 -54.11 44.12 -83.97
C GLU A 5 -52.82 43.32 -83.72
N THR A 6 -51.83 43.44 -84.61
CA THR A 6 -50.51 42.79 -84.44
C THR A 6 -49.70 43.43 -83.30
N LEU A 7 -49.79 44.75 -83.13
CA LEU A 7 -49.16 45.44 -82.00
C LEU A 7 -49.84 45.08 -80.68
N GLU A 8 -51.17 45.02 -80.64
CA GLU A 8 -51.94 44.62 -79.46
C GLU A 8 -51.57 43.20 -79.00
N SER A 9 -51.51 42.23 -79.92
CA SER A 9 -51.07 40.86 -79.61
C SER A 9 -49.65 40.83 -79.04
N ARG A 10 -48.72 41.58 -79.62
CA ARG A 10 -47.33 41.62 -79.15
C ARG A 10 -47.20 42.30 -77.79
N ILE A 11 -48.03 43.30 -77.50
CA ILE A 11 -48.09 43.94 -76.18
C ILE A 11 -48.58 42.91 -75.15
N ALA A 12 -49.66 42.18 -75.43
CA ALA A 12 -50.16 41.15 -74.53
C ALA A 12 -49.13 40.04 -74.25
N ASP A 13 -48.41 39.58 -75.28
CA ASP A 13 -47.35 38.57 -75.11
C ASP A 13 -46.18 39.09 -74.25
N LEU A 14 -45.80 40.37 -74.44
CA LEU A 14 -44.76 41.01 -73.64
C LEU A 14 -45.21 41.21 -72.20
N GLU A 15 -46.47 41.63 -71.97
CA GLU A 15 -47.05 41.77 -70.63
C GLU A 15 -47.04 40.43 -69.88
N ALA A 16 -47.48 39.35 -70.53
CA ALA A 16 -47.44 38.00 -69.94
C ALA A 16 -46.01 37.53 -69.65
N THR A 17 -45.05 37.87 -70.51
CA THR A 17 -43.63 37.54 -70.27
C THR A 17 -43.07 38.31 -69.08
N VAL A 18 -43.40 39.59 -68.95
CA VAL A 18 -42.97 40.43 -67.82
C VAL A 18 -43.56 39.92 -66.52
N GLU A 19 -44.84 39.53 -66.50
CA GLU A 19 -45.49 38.95 -65.33
C GLU A 19 -44.81 37.64 -64.90
N ALA A 20 -44.57 36.72 -65.84
CA ALA A 20 -43.87 35.46 -65.55
C ALA A 20 -42.43 35.68 -65.05
N GLN A 21 -41.72 36.67 -65.59
CA GLN A 21 -40.39 37.04 -65.12
C GLN A 21 -40.42 37.65 -63.71
N GLN A 22 -41.44 38.45 -63.40
CA GLN A 22 -41.61 39.03 -62.07
C GLN A 22 -41.87 37.92 -61.03
N ASP A 23 -42.76 36.96 -61.33
CA ASP A 23 -43.01 35.81 -60.47
C ASP A 23 -41.73 34.99 -60.21
N GLN A 24 -40.92 34.79 -61.26
CA GLN A 24 -39.65 34.09 -61.13
C GLN A 24 -38.64 34.86 -60.25
N ILE A 25 -38.59 36.18 -60.39
CA ILE A 25 -37.74 37.04 -59.56
C ILE A 25 -38.15 36.93 -58.09
N ASP A 26 -39.46 37.01 -57.80
CA ASP A 26 -39.98 36.95 -56.44
C ASP A 26 -39.69 35.58 -55.78
N GLN A 27 -39.81 34.49 -56.55
CA GLN A 27 -39.44 33.15 -56.10
C GLN A 27 -37.94 33.03 -55.81
N LEU A 28 -37.08 33.51 -56.72
CA LEU A 28 -35.62 33.48 -56.53
C LEU A 28 -35.18 34.34 -55.34
N GLN A 29 -35.85 35.47 -55.08
CA GLN A 29 -35.59 36.29 -53.90
C GLN A 29 -35.92 35.53 -52.61
N THR A 30 -37.06 34.85 -52.58
CA THR A 30 -37.48 34.02 -51.44
C THR A 30 -36.49 32.87 -51.18
N ASP A 31 -36.07 32.18 -52.24
CA ASP A 31 -35.09 31.08 -52.12
C ASP A 31 -33.72 31.59 -51.66
N LEU A 32 -33.28 32.75 -52.16
CA LEU A 32 -32.03 33.40 -51.74
C LEU A 32 -32.05 33.77 -50.25
N GLU A 33 -33.18 34.30 -49.75
CA GLU A 33 -33.33 34.60 -48.32
C GLU A 33 -33.29 33.35 -47.46
N LYS A 34 -33.93 32.27 -47.90
CA LYS A 34 -33.91 30.98 -47.21
C LYS A 34 -32.50 30.39 -47.15
N GLU A 35 -31.76 30.39 -48.25
CA GLU A 35 -30.38 29.91 -48.29
C GLU A 35 -29.45 30.78 -47.42
N ARG A 36 -29.63 32.10 -47.43
CA ARG A 36 -28.88 33.00 -46.54
C ARG A 36 -29.14 32.70 -45.07
N GLN A 37 -30.37 32.36 -44.71
CA GLN A 37 -30.68 31.97 -43.34
C GLN A 37 -30.06 30.61 -42.98
N ALA A 38 -30.16 29.63 -43.88
CA ALA A 38 -29.54 28.32 -43.68
C ALA A 38 -28.01 28.43 -43.54
N CYS A 39 -27.36 29.30 -44.30
CA CYS A 39 -25.92 29.57 -44.19
C CYS A 39 -25.55 30.13 -42.81
N LYS A 40 -26.31 31.11 -42.31
CA LYS A 40 -26.09 31.67 -40.96
C LYS A 40 -26.27 30.63 -39.86
N ASP A 41 -27.30 29.80 -39.97
CA ASP A 41 -27.57 28.76 -38.98
C ASP A 41 -26.46 27.69 -38.99
N ALA A 42 -25.93 27.37 -40.18
CA ALA A 42 -24.80 26.46 -40.33
C ALA A 42 -23.49 27.04 -39.78
N GLU A 43 -23.20 28.32 -40.04
CA GLU A 43 -22.05 29.05 -39.49
C GLU A 43 -22.11 29.06 -37.96
N ALA A 44 -23.25 29.42 -37.36
CA ALA A 44 -23.42 29.40 -35.90
C ALA A 44 -23.18 28.00 -35.31
N ARG A 45 -23.66 26.95 -36.00
CA ARG A 45 -23.43 25.57 -35.57
C ARG A 45 -21.96 25.15 -35.66
N VAL A 46 -21.22 25.65 -36.65
CA VAL A 46 -19.78 25.39 -36.76
C VAL A 46 -19.05 26.06 -35.59
N ASP A 47 -19.35 27.32 -35.29
CA ASP A 47 -18.74 28.05 -34.17
C ASP A 47 -18.99 27.33 -32.81
N ASP A 48 -20.21 26.84 -32.59
CA ASP A 48 -20.56 26.06 -31.39
C ASP A 48 -19.77 24.74 -31.29
N LEU A 49 -19.61 24.04 -32.42
CA LEU A 49 -18.86 22.79 -32.48
C LEU A 49 -17.36 23.02 -32.27
N GLU A 50 -16.79 24.07 -32.86
CA GLU A 50 -15.39 24.46 -32.66
C GLU A 50 -15.13 24.76 -31.17
N THR A 51 -16.00 25.54 -30.53
CA THR A 51 -15.93 25.81 -29.09
C THR A 51 -15.96 24.51 -28.27
N THR A 52 -16.86 23.59 -28.60
CA THR A 52 -16.96 22.29 -27.91
C THR A 52 -15.69 21.45 -28.07
N VAL A 53 -15.08 21.45 -29.26
CA VAL A 53 -13.84 20.73 -29.53
C VAL A 53 -12.67 21.31 -28.75
N GLU A 54 -12.57 22.63 -28.65
CA GLU A 54 -11.55 23.31 -27.83
C GLU A 54 -11.67 22.93 -26.35
N GLU A 55 -12.88 22.95 -25.80
CA GLU A 55 -13.16 22.55 -24.42
C GLU A 55 -12.78 21.07 -24.17
N GLN A 56 -13.18 20.16 -25.07
CA GLN A 56 -12.84 18.75 -24.95
C GLN A 56 -11.34 18.50 -25.05
N THR A 57 -10.64 19.24 -25.91
CA THR A 57 -9.18 19.16 -26.04
C THR A 57 -8.50 19.60 -24.76
N ALA A 58 -8.93 20.70 -24.16
CA ALA A 58 -8.41 21.19 -22.88
C ALA A 58 -8.64 20.17 -21.74
N LEU A 59 -9.82 19.53 -21.70
CA LEU A 59 -10.12 18.49 -20.72
C LEU A 59 -9.23 17.25 -20.91
N LEU A 60 -9.02 16.79 -22.14
CA LEU A 60 -8.15 15.66 -22.43
C LEU A 60 -6.69 15.94 -22.01
N ASP A 61 -6.19 17.15 -22.28
CA ASP A 61 -4.85 17.54 -21.86
C ASP A 61 -4.71 17.61 -20.34
N ALA A 62 -5.74 18.08 -19.62
CA ALA A 62 -5.75 18.07 -18.16
C ALA A 62 -5.75 16.63 -17.61
N LEU A 63 -6.54 15.73 -18.20
CA LEU A 63 -6.57 14.32 -17.81
C LEU A 63 -5.25 13.59 -18.07
N ARG A 64 -4.60 13.87 -19.21
CA ARG A 64 -3.26 13.36 -19.51
C ARG A 64 -2.24 13.80 -18.46
N LYS A 65 -2.16 15.11 -18.18
CA LYS A 65 -1.25 15.65 -17.14
C LYS A 65 -1.48 15.02 -15.77
N ARG A 66 -2.75 14.82 -15.38
CA ARG A 66 -3.08 14.16 -14.12
C ARG A 66 -2.61 12.71 -14.10
N THR A 67 -2.83 11.99 -15.19
CA THR A 67 -2.41 10.59 -15.33
C THR A 67 -0.89 10.47 -15.24
N ASP A 68 -0.16 11.31 -15.96
CA ASP A 68 1.31 11.35 -15.93
C ASP A 68 1.82 11.62 -14.51
N THR A 69 1.21 12.60 -13.81
CA THR A 69 1.56 12.92 -12.42
C THR A 69 1.33 11.72 -11.50
N THR A 70 0.19 11.04 -11.61
CA THR A 70 -0.10 9.86 -10.79
C THR A 70 0.83 8.68 -11.10
N GLN A 71 1.22 8.50 -12.36
CA GLN A 71 2.18 7.46 -12.75
C GLN A 71 3.57 7.76 -12.19
N SER A 72 4.03 9.01 -12.23
CA SER A 72 5.30 9.41 -11.62
C SER A 72 5.30 9.20 -10.11
N GLN A 73 4.22 9.56 -9.41
CA GLN A 73 4.09 9.32 -7.96
C GLN A 73 4.08 7.83 -7.62
N LEU A 74 3.39 7.01 -8.42
CA LEU A 74 3.39 5.56 -8.24
C LEU A 74 4.79 4.97 -8.44
N ALA A 75 5.50 5.41 -9.49
CA ALA A 75 6.87 4.99 -9.76
C ALA A 75 7.83 5.39 -8.62
N GLU A 76 7.70 6.61 -8.08
CA GLU A 76 8.49 7.06 -6.93
C GLU A 76 8.24 6.20 -5.68
N LEU A 77 6.97 5.88 -5.40
CA LEU A 77 6.61 5.00 -4.28
C LEU A 77 7.18 3.59 -4.48
N GLN A 78 7.02 3.02 -5.67
CA GLN A 78 7.56 1.70 -6.00
C GLN A 78 9.08 1.66 -5.86
N ALA A 79 9.79 2.67 -6.37
CA ALA A 79 11.24 2.79 -6.23
C ALA A 79 11.65 2.85 -4.75
N ARG A 80 10.97 3.68 -3.94
CA ARG A 80 11.24 3.79 -2.51
C ARG A 80 10.97 2.49 -1.75
N GLU A 81 9.92 1.76 -2.08
CA GLU A 81 9.66 0.46 -1.47
C GLU A 81 10.75 -0.56 -1.84
N LEU A 82 11.20 -0.58 -3.10
CA LEU A 82 12.33 -1.41 -3.52
C LEU A 82 13.62 -1.04 -2.80
N GLU A 83 13.93 0.25 -2.61
CA GLU A 83 15.07 0.74 -1.82
C GLU A 83 15.01 0.34 -0.34
N LYS A 84 13.81 0.10 0.20
CA LYS A 84 13.64 -0.45 1.57
C LYS A 84 13.84 -1.97 1.61
N GLY A 85 14.04 -2.62 0.47
CA GLY A 85 14.12 -4.07 0.33
C GLY A 85 12.76 -4.76 0.20
N ALA A 86 11.72 -4.08 -0.29
CA ALA A 86 10.45 -4.73 -0.59
C ALA A 86 10.54 -5.64 -1.82
N HIS A 87 9.69 -6.67 -1.85
CA HIS A 87 9.40 -7.44 -3.05
C HIS A 87 8.08 -6.95 -3.64
N LEU A 88 8.09 -6.51 -4.91
CA LEU A 88 6.89 -6.04 -5.59
C LEU A 88 6.45 -7.04 -6.65
N GLN A 89 5.15 -7.26 -6.82
CA GLN A 89 4.65 -8.15 -7.86
C GLN A 89 4.97 -7.59 -9.25
N TYR A 90 5.55 -8.41 -10.12
CA TYR A 90 6.03 -7.97 -11.43
C TYR A 90 4.94 -7.34 -12.29
N ASP A 91 3.72 -7.89 -12.26
CA ASP A 91 2.58 -7.41 -13.07
C ASP A 91 2.10 -6.01 -12.69
N HIS A 92 2.45 -5.53 -11.48
CA HIS A 92 2.05 -4.22 -10.96
C HIS A 92 3.17 -3.19 -11.06
N VAL A 93 4.36 -3.59 -11.51
CA VAL A 93 5.51 -2.72 -11.66
C VAL A 93 5.73 -2.47 -13.14
N THR A 94 5.99 -1.21 -13.50
CA THR A 94 6.44 -0.84 -14.85
C THR A 94 7.95 -0.54 -14.78
N PRO A 95 8.84 -1.52 -15.06
CA PRO A 95 10.28 -1.34 -14.86
C PRO A 95 10.86 -0.11 -15.56
N THR A 96 10.35 0.22 -16.76
CA THR A 96 10.81 1.34 -17.57
C THR A 96 10.44 2.72 -17.00
N GLN A 97 9.59 2.78 -15.98
CA GLN A 97 9.17 4.04 -15.33
C GLN A 97 9.86 4.25 -13.98
N LEU A 98 10.61 3.26 -13.47
CA LEU A 98 11.29 3.36 -12.19
C LEU A 98 12.68 3.96 -12.36
N ASP A 99 13.01 4.93 -11.51
CA ASP A 99 14.37 5.45 -11.38
C ASP A 99 15.10 4.64 -10.31
N VAL A 100 15.73 3.54 -10.74
CA VAL A 100 16.34 2.54 -9.85
C VAL A 100 17.86 2.61 -9.99
N PRO A 101 18.62 2.57 -8.87
CA PRO A 101 20.08 2.48 -8.92
C PRO A 101 20.53 1.29 -9.79
N ASP A 102 21.46 1.55 -10.71
CA ASP A 102 22.06 0.57 -11.62
C ASP A 102 21.10 -0.07 -12.66
N ASP A 103 19.87 0.42 -12.80
CA ASP A 103 18.88 0.02 -13.83
C ASP A 103 18.63 -1.49 -13.92
N ARG A 104 18.85 -2.19 -12.80
CA ARG A 104 18.76 -3.64 -12.70
C ARG A 104 17.70 -3.96 -11.67
N LEU A 105 16.65 -4.65 -12.10
CA LEU A 105 15.69 -5.31 -11.24
C LEU A 105 15.88 -6.82 -11.39
N GLU A 106 15.98 -7.52 -10.28
CA GLU A 106 15.99 -8.98 -10.27
C GLU A 106 14.56 -9.49 -10.27
N ARG A 107 14.28 -10.49 -11.11
CA ARG A 107 13.00 -11.20 -11.13
C ARG A 107 13.17 -12.56 -10.48
N PHE A 108 12.25 -12.91 -9.59
CA PHE A 108 12.20 -14.24 -9.00
C PHE A 108 10.75 -14.75 -8.93
N THR A 109 10.59 -16.06 -8.78
CA THR A 109 9.27 -16.70 -8.70
C THR A 109 9.08 -17.20 -7.28
N GLY A 110 7.98 -16.81 -6.64
CA GLY A 110 7.61 -17.30 -5.31
C GLY A 110 7.13 -18.75 -5.33
N GLU A 111 6.93 -19.34 -4.16
CA GLU A 111 6.45 -20.72 -4.01
C GLU A 111 5.07 -20.95 -4.67
N ASP A 112 4.24 -19.90 -4.72
CA ASP A 112 2.91 -19.92 -5.34
C ASP A 112 2.92 -19.70 -6.87
N GLY A 113 4.11 -19.57 -7.47
CA GLY A 113 4.27 -19.29 -8.91
C GLY A 113 4.14 -17.81 -9.30
N THR A 114 3.83 -16.93 -8.35
CA THR A 114 3.77 -15.48 -8.58
C THR A 114 5.15 -14.90 -8.89
N GLN A 115 5.24 -14.00 -9.87
CA GLN A 115 6.48 -13.32 -10.23
C GLN A 115 6.67 -12.03 -9.43
N TRP A 116 7.85 -11.85 -8.88
CA TRP A 116 8.23 -10.72 -8.03
C TRP A 116 9.49 -10.03 -8.56
N VAL A 117 9.65 -8.75 -8.22
CA VAL A 117 10.84 -7.94 -8.48
C VAL A 117 11.43 -7.35 -7.22
N ARG A 118 12.76 -7.21 -7.23
CA ARG A 118 13.56 -6.58 -6.16
C ARG A 118 14.81 -5.91 -6.73
N LEU A 119 15.48 -5.11 -5.90
CA LEU A 119 16.80 -4.55 -6.20
C LEU A 119 17.92 -5.62 -6.09
N PRO A 120 18.90 -5.65 -7.00
CA PRO A 120 20.14 -6.43 -6.86
C PRO A 120 20.91 -5.96 -5.64
N ASP A 121 21.66 -6.86 -4.99
CA ASP A 121 22.46 -6.62 -3.78
C ASP A 121 21.66 -6.23 -2.52
N HIS A 122 20.35 -5.97 -2.63
CA HIS A 122 19.41 -6.23 -1.53
C HIS A 122 19.23 -7.75 -1.42
N GLU A 123 20.27 -8.42 -0.94
CA GLU A 123 20.12 -9.73 -0.32
C GLU A 123 19.05 -9.56 0.76
N ASP A 124 17.96 -10.32 0.66
CA ASP A 124 17.23 -10.66 1.88
C ASP A 124 18.27 -11.38 2.74
N PRO A 125 18.71 -10.80 3.87
CA PRO A 125 19.77 -11.42 4.66
C PRO A 125 19.38 -12.82 5.18
N LEU A 126 18.14 -13.25 4.93
CA LEU A 126 17.51 -14.39 5.57
C LEU A 126 16.66 -15.25 4.65
N ASP A 127 16.71 -15.04 3.33
CA ASP A 127 16.09 -15.86 2.28
C ASP A 127 14.63 -16.27 2.59
N ARG A 128 13.73 -15.29 2.68
CA ARG A 128 12.34 -15.45 3.12
C ARG A 128 11.37 -15.12 2.01
N GLY A 129 10.32 -15.95 1.94
CA GLY A 129 9.33 -15.96 0.87
C GLY A 129 8.62 -14.62 0.59
N PRO A 130 7.79 -14.58 -0.46
CA PRO A 130 7.31 -13.36 -1.10
C PRO A 130 6.46 -12.41 -0.24
N ASP A 131 5.91 -12.87 0.90
CA ASP A 131 4.92 -12.12 1.69
C ASP A 131 5.47 -11.36 2.91
N THR A 132 6.79 -11.16 3.02
CA THR A 132 7.37 -10.51 4.19
C THR A 132 7.57 -9.00 4.02
N LEU A 133 7.10 -8.22 5.02
CA LEU A 133 7.34 -6.77 5.10
C LEU A 133 8.83 -6.40 5.00
N PRO A 134 9.18 -5.25 4.38
CA PRO A 134 10.55 -4.74 4.31
C PRO A 134 11.15 -4.53 5.69
N ALA A 135 12.48 -4.64 5.81
CA ALA A 135 13.18 -4.47 7.08
C ALA A 135 12.85 -3.13 7.74
N ALA A 136 12.78 -2.04 6.96
CA ALA A 136 12.49 -0.69 7.43
C ALA A 136 11.13 -0.54 8.13
N ASP A 137 10.13 -1.33 7.75
CA ASP A 137 8.77 -1.25 8.28
C ASP A 137 8.56 -2.14 9.52
N LEU A 138 9.51 -3.01 9.82
CA LEU A 138 9.53 -3.81 11.03
C LEU A 138 9.94 -2.99 12.26
N LEU A 139 9.51 -3.44 13.43
CA LEU A 139 10.05 -2.93 14.69
C LEU A 139 11.54 -3.28 14.81
N PRO A 140 12.37 -2.45 15.46
CA PRO A 140 13.76 -2.78 15.76
C PRO A 140 13.94 -4.17 16.40
N ILE A 141 13.03 -4.55 17.30
CA ILE A 141 13.06 -5.90 17.90
C ILE A 141 12.80 -7.02 16.89
N GLN A 142 11.91 -6.79 15.91
CA GLN A 142 11.62 -7.74 14.85
C GLN A 142 12.80 -7.84 13.89
N GLN A 143 13.43 -6.71 13.51
CA GLN A 143 14.64 -6.71 12.69
C GLN A 143 15.74 -7.56 13.34
N LEU A 144 16.04 -7.32 14.62
CA LEU A 144 17.06 -8.08 15.35
C LEU A 144 16.71 -9.57 15.49
N ALA A 145 15.46 -9.89 15.83
CA ALA A 145 15.01 -11.27 16.02
C ALA A 145 15.04 -12.12 14.73
N ARG A 146 15.17 -11.45 13.58
CA ARG A 146 15.26 -12.07 12.27
C ARG A 146 16.70 -12.44 11.90
N ILE A 147 17.72 -11.75 12.41
CA ILE A 147 19.15 -11.98 12.11
C ILE A 147 19.62 -13.34 12.66
N ASP A 148 20.59 -13.99 12.01
CA ASP A 148 21.24 -15.20 12.53
C ASP A 148 21.98 -14.94 13.85
N GLU A 149 22.25 -16.00 14.62
CA GLU A 149 22.75 -15.86 15.99
C GLU A 149 24.15 -15.23 16.08
N ASP A 150 25.04 -15.53 15.12
CA ASP A 150 26.41 -15.04 15.09
C ASP A 150 26.45 -13.55 14.70
N ALA A 151 25.67 -13.18 13.69
CA ALA A 151 25.52 -11.78 13.30
C ALA A 151 24.76 -10.97 14.36
N LEU A 152 23.76 -11.55 15.05
CA LEU A 152 23.03 -10.89 16.14
C LEU A 152 23.95 -10.56 17.31
N ALA A 153 24.87 -11.46 17.66
CA ALA A 153 25.86 -11.22 18.71
C ALA A 153 26.79 -10.04 18.37
N THR A 154 27.06 -9.82 17.07
CA THR A 154 27.89 -8.72 16.58
C THR A 154 27.11 -7.40 16.43
N ALA A 155 25.84 -7.48 16.00
CA ALA A 155 25.00 -6.31 15.70
C ALA A 155 24.43 -5.62 16.95
N THR A 156 24.37 -6.33 18.08
CA THR A 156 23.78 -5.80 19.31
C THR A 156 24.81 -5.06 20.16
N ASN A 157 24.51 -3.79 20.48
CA ASN A 157 25.41 -2.95 21.28
C ASN A 157 25.53 -3.41 22.74
N THR A 158 24.52 -4.12 23.25
CA THR A 158 24.51 -4.61 24.62
C THR A 158 24.03 -6.05 24.69
N ARG A 159 24.51 -6.78 25.70
CA ARG A 159 24.02 -8.14 26.01
C ARG A 159 22.51 -8.17 26.28
N ALA A 160 21.95 -7.08 26.82
CA ALA A 160 20.51 -6.97 27.04
C ALA A 160 19.71 -6.86 25.72
N ASP A 161 20.27 -6.24 24.68
CA ASP A 161 19.67 -6.19 23.34
C ASP A 161 19.67 -7.56 22.67
N TYR A 162 20.80 -8.29 22.75
CA TYR A 162 20.91 -9.68 22.29
C TYR A 162 19.85 -10.56 22.94
N ILE A 163 19.72 -10.49 24.27
CA ILE A 163 18.73 -11.29 25.02
C ILE A 163 17.30 -10.85 24.68
N ALA A 164 17.05 -9.55 24.53
CA ALA A 164 15.73 -9.05 24.12
C ALA A 164 15.31 -9.64 22.76
N ALA A 165 16.20 -9.62 21.77
CA ALA A 165 15.94 -10.22 20.46
C ALA A 165 15.68 -11.73 20.57
N ARG A 166 16.48 -12.46 21.36
CA ARG A 166 16.31 -13.90 21.61
C ARG A 166 14.97 -14.24 22.29
N ILE A 167 14.53 -13.43 23.24
CA ILE A 167 13.20 -13.55 23.87
C ILE A 167 12.10 -13.36 22.81
N TRP A 168 12.25 -12.38 21.92
CA TRP A 168 11.29 -12.14 20.84
C TRP A 168 11.27 -13.27 19.81
N THR A 169 12.41 -13.82 19.40
CA THR A 169 12.47 -14.98 18.50
C THR A 169 11.77 -16.21 19.11
N ALA A 170 11.97 -16.45 20.41
CA ALA A 170 11.31 -17.57 21.11
C ALA A 170 9.77 -17.48 21.06
N ARG A 171 9.22 -16.28 20.88
CA ARG A 171 7.79 -16.04 20.67
C ARG A 171 7.29 -16.64 19.35
N THR A 172 8.02 -16.41 18.26
CA THR A 172 7.57 -16.74 16.91
C THR A 172 7.74 -18.22 16.55
N THR A 173 8.68 -18.92 17.18
CA THR A 173 9.08 -20.28 16.80
C THR A 173 8.20 -21.39 17.41
N HIS A 174 7.14 -21.07 18.17
CA HIS A 174 6.14 -22.00 18.73
C HIS A 174 6.65 -23.44 18.99
N SER A 175 7.68 -23.56 19.82
CA SER A 175 8.26 -24.86 20.19
C SER A 175 7.60 -25.39 21.47
N PRO A 176 7.48 -26.72 21.69
CA PRO A 176 7.07 -27.28 22.97
C PRO A 176 7.98 -26.76 24.09
N GLY A 177 7.41 -26.02 25.05
CA GLY A 177 8.19 -25.28 26.06
C GLY A 177 8.50 -23.82 25.69
N SER A 178 7.66 -23.20 24.86
CA SER A 178 7.73 -21.77 24.53
C SER A 178 7.89 -20.90 25.77
N LEU A 179 8.80 -19.94 25.69
CA LEU A 179 9.05 -18.97 26.75
C LEU A 179 7.82 -18.09 27.01
N TRP A 180 7.04 -17.82 25.96
CA TRP A 180 5.83 -17.01 26.05
C TRP A 180 4.64 -17.88 26.38
N THR A 181 3.87 -17.43 27.37
CA THR A 181 2.60 -18.06 27.74
C THR A 181 1.46 -17.30 27.07
N GLN A 182 0.52 -18.04 26.48
CA GLN A 182 -0.69 -17.45 25.93
C GLN A 182 -1.52 -16.79 27.04
N GLY A 183 -1.96 -15.57 26.79
CA GLY A 183 -2.77 -14.80 27.72
C GLY A 183 -4.26 -15.09 27.57
N CYS A 184 -5.08 -14.22 28.16
CA CYS A 184 -6.52 -14.26 28.02
C CYS A 184 -7.08 -12.84 27.86
N LYS A 185 -8.20 -12.74 27.14
CA LYS A 185 -9.01 -11.53 26.92
C LYS A 185 -8.24 -10.35 26.32
N ASP A 186 -7.56 -9.57 27.16
CA ASP A 186 -6.87 -8.31 26.80
C ASP A 186 -5.35 -8.52 26.64
N VAL A 187 -4.87 -9.76 26.84
CA VAL A 187 -3.46 -10.14 26.73
C VAL A 187 -3.35 -11.26 25.71
N ALA A 188 -2.62 -11.01 24.61
CA ALA A 188 -2.29 -12.06 23.64
C ALA A 188 -1.32 -13.06 24.27
N GLU A 189 -0.20 -12.56 24.78
CA GLU A 189 0.88 -13.38 25.32
C GLU A 189 1.64 -12.62 26.42
N TYR A 190 2.27 -13.35 27.33
CA TYR A 190 3.11 -12.76 28.36
C TYR A 190 4.28 -13.66 28.74
N VAL A 191 5.27 -13.09 29.40
CA VAL A 191 6.38 -13.83 30.01
C VAL A 191 6.79 -13.20 31.34
N ASP A 192 7.04 -14.04 32.35
CA ASP A 192 7.47 -13.60 33.67
C ASP A 192 8.99 -13.44 33.77
N ALA A 193 9.44 -12.52 34.65
CA ALA A 193 10.86 -12.22 34.83
C ALA A 193 11.71 -13.44 35.24
N SER A 194 11.12 -14.37 35.97
CA SER A 194 11.72 -15.60 36.47
C SER A 194 11.92 -16.60 35.34
N ASP A 195 10.97 -16.69 34.42
CA ASP A 195 11.08 -17.51 33.21
C ASP A 195 12.15 -16.95 32.28
N ILE A 196 12.19 -15.63 32.07
CA ILE A 196 13.30 -14.98 31.34
C ILE A 196 14.64 -15.29 32.01
N ARG A 197 14.73 -15.22 33.34
CA ARG A 197 15.97 -15.55 34.04
C ARG A 197 16.39 -17.00 33.83
N VAL A 198 15.43 -17.94 33.85
CA VAL A 198 15.71 -19.36 33.58
C VAL A 198 16.13 -19.55 32.12
N PHE A 199 15.50 -18.83 31.19
CA PHE A 199 15.83 -18.84 29.77
C PHE A 199 17.26 -18.35 29.51
N ILE A 200 17.69 -17.24 30.13
CA ILE A 200 19.06 -16.72 30.01
C ILE A 200 20.08 -17.80 30.39
N LYS A 201 19.87 -18.44 31.55
CA LYS A 201 20.79 -19.47 32.05
C LYS A 201 20.81 -20.73 31.19
N SER A 202 19.68 -21.10 30.58
CA SER A 202 19.54 -22.37 29.85
C SER A 202 19.86 -22.28 28.37
N ASN A 203 19.63 -21.12 27.74
CA ASN A 203 19.72 -20.96 26.29
C ASN A 203 20.74 -19.91 25.83
N CYS A 204 21.00 -18.87 26.62
CA CYS A 204 21.92 -17.81 26.20
C CYS A 204 23.34 -17.98 26.76
N GLU A 205 23.50 -18.71 27.86
CA GLU A 205 24.75 -18.75 28.64
C GLU A 205 25.07 -20.16 29.16
N ARG A 206 24.83 -21.19 28.32
CA ARG A 206 25.04 -22.61 28.68
C ARG A 206 26.43 -22.93 29.22
N ASP A 207 27.45 -22.19 28.78
CA ASP A 207 28.86 -22.45 29.11
C ASP A 207 29.38 -21.70 30.35
N ASP A 208 28.59 -20.78 30.91
CA ASP A 208 29.01 -19.98 32.06
C ASP A 208 28.27 -20.44 33.34
N GLU A 209 28.76 -21.56 33.88
CA GLU A 209 28.24 -22.19 35.10
C GLU A 209 28.28 -21.24 36.32
N SER A 210 29.06 -20.15 36.23
CA SER A 210 29.30 -19.18 37.29
C SER A 210 28.28 -18.02 37.35
N LEU A 211 27.31 -17.97 36.43
CA LEU A 211 26.32 -16.91 36.40
C LEU A 211 25.46 -16.88 37.67
N SER A 212 25.78 -15.89 38.50
CA SER A 212 25.06 -15.64 39.73
C SER A 212 23.58 -15.37 39.44
N ARG A 213 22.71 -15.97 40.26
CA ARG A 213 21.25 -15.78 40.21
C ARG A 213 20.86 -14.29 40.21
N ASP A 214 21.60 -13.46 40.92
CA ASP A 214 21.36 -12.01 41.01
C ASP A 214 21.76 -11.27 39.74
N TYR A 215 22.82 -11.71 39.06
CA TYR A 215 23.22 -11.14 37.79
C TYR A 215 22.18 -11.47 36.70
N ALA A 216 21.79 -12.75 36.59
CA ALA A 216 20.75 -13.18 35.65
C ALA A 216 19.41 -12.46 35.91
N LYS A 217 19.05 -12.21 37.19
CA LYS A 217 17.85 -11.43 37.54
C LYS A 217 17.95 -9.97 37.07
N LYS A 218 19.10 -9.31 37.28
CA LYS A 218 19.32 -7.93 36.80
C LYS A 218 19.31 -7.86 35.27
N LEU A 219 19.90 -8.86 34.62
CA LEU A 219 19.97 -8.96 33.16
C LEU A 219 18.59 -9.21 32.54
N ALA A 220 17.79 -10.10 33.13
CA ALA A 220 16.39 -10.31 32.75
C ALA A 220 15.57 -9.00 32.83
N GLY A 221 15.74 -8.25 33.92
CA GLY A 221 15.16 -6.91 34.06
C GLY A 221 15.54 -6.01 32.88
N ARG A 222 16.84 -5.78 32.69
CA ARG A 222 17.35 -4.94 31.59
C ARG A 222 16.86 -5.40 30.22
N ALA A 223 16.83 -6.70 29.95
CA ALA A 223 16.34 -7.25 28.69
C ALA A 223 14.84 -6.94 28.47
N MET A 224 14.00 -7.02 29.50
CA MET A 224 12.58 -6.60 29.38
C MET A 224 12.46 -5.10 29.04
N GLU A 225 13.23 -4.23 29.69
CA GLU A 225 13.25 -2.81 29.37
C GLU A 225 13.68 -2.55 27.93
N ARG A 226 14.73 -3.22 27.47
CA ARG A 226 15.23 -3.09 26.09
C ARG A 226 14.25 -3.64 25.07
N LEU A 227 13.61 -4.77 25.36
CA LEU A 227 12.56 -5.33 24.51
C LEU A 227 11.39 -4.35 24.39
N ARG A 228 10.94 -3.74 25.49
CA ARG A 228 9.90 -2.71 25.47
C ARG A 228 10.27 -1.52 24.57
N GLU A 229 11.52 -1.06 24.69
CA GLU A 229 12.04 0.05 23.90
C GLU A 229 12.13 -0.30 22.41
N LEU A 230 12.72 -1.45 22.08
CA LEU A 230 12.89 -1.94 20.71
C LEU A 230 11.55 -2.33 20.04
N ALA A 231 10.54 -2.69 20.84
CA ALA A 231 9.16 -2.89 20.38
C ALA A 231 8.38 -1.57 20.24
N LYS A 232 9.02 -0.40 20.44
CA LYS A 232 8.39 0.93 20.42
C LYS A 232 7.16 1.00 21.34
N SER A 233 7.25 0.42 22.55
CA SER A 233 6.19 0.39 23.57
C SER A 233 4.90 -0.38 23.18
N ARG A 234 4.95 -1.26 22.17
CA ARG A 234 3.84 -2.19 21.85
C ARG A 234 3.68 -3.34 22.84
N VAL A 235 4.65 -3.49 23.73
CA VAL A 235 4.57 -4.35 24.91
C VAL A 235 4.68 -3.46 26.14
N TYR A 236 4.16 -3.92 27.27
CA TYR A 236 4.31 -3.22 28.54
C TYR A 236 4.84 -4.14 29.62
N ILE A 237 5.31 -3.53 30.72
CA ILE A 237 5.85 -4.24 31.87
C ILE A 237 4.98 -3.91 33.06
N GLU A 238 4.33 -4.93 33.63
CA GLU A 238 3.53 -4.80 34.84
C GLU A 238 4.16 -5.53 36.02
N ARG A 239 3.65 -5.25 37.23
CA ARG A 239 4.01 -5.99 38.44
C ARG A 239 2.83 -6.87 38.86
N ARG A 240 3.09 -8.16 39.04
CA ARG A 240 2.14 -9.15 39.52
C ARG A 240 2.56 -9.63 40.90
N THR A 241 1.62 -9.69 41.82
CA THR A 241 1.84 -10.31 43.13
C THR A 241 1.28 -11.72 43.11
N HIS A 242 2.13 -12.68 43.43
CA HIS A 242 1.77 -14.08 43.57
C HIS A 242 1.84 -14.48 45.03
N ARG A 243 0.95 -15.39 45.42
CA ARG A 243 1.01 -16.09 46.71
C ARG A 243 1.34 -17.55 46.45
N LYS A 244 2.46 -18.01 46.98
CA LYS A 244 2.85 -19.43 46.98
C LYS A 244 3.44 -19.75 48.34
N ASP A 245 3.01 -20.86 48.92
CA ASP A 245 3.50 -21.36 50.21
C ASP A 245 3.43 -20.33 51.34
N GLY A 246 2.37 -19.50 51.36
CA GLY A 246 2.15 -18.48 52.39
C GLY A 246 3.02 -17.21 52.27
N LEU A 247 3.86 -17.12 51.23
CA LEU A 247 4.71 -15.96 50.95
C LEU A 247 4.17 -15.18 49.74
N GLU A 248 4.12 -13.86 49.88
CA GLU A 248 3.83 -12.94 48.78
C GLU A 248 5.13 -12.56 48.07
N TYR A 249 5.18 -12.78 46.76
CA TYR A 249 6.26 -12.31 45.92
C TYR A 249 5.72 -11.47 44.78
N THR A 250 6.32 -10.30 44.61
CA THR A 250 6.04 -9.39 43.50
C THR A 250 7.05 -9.63 42.39
N GLU A 251 6.55 -9.94 41.22
CA GLU A 251 7.31 -10.24 40.02
C GLU A 251 6.95 -9.27 38.90
N ARG A 252 7.91 -9.02 38.00
CA ARG A 252 7.68 -8.23 36.80
C ARG A 252 7.26 -9.16 35.66
N ARG A 253 6.26 -8.74 34.89
CA ARG A 253 5.75 -9.46 33.74
C ARG A 253 5.84 -8.58 32.51
N LEU A 254 6.38 -9.13 31.43
CA LEU A 254 6.34 -8.51 30.11
C LEU A 254 5.06 -8.99 29.41
N VAL A 255 4.26 -8.07 28.91
CA VAL A 255 2.93 -8.35 28.36
C VAL A 255 2.83 -7.80 26.95
N LEU A 256 2.34 -8.63 26.04
CA LEU A 256 1.87 -8.23 24.73
C LEU A 256 0.33 -8.11 24.77
N PRO A 257 -0.22 -6.89 24.67
CA PRO A 257 -1.65 -6.67 24.52
C PRO A 257 -2.22 -7.40 23.29
N SER A 258 -3.48 -7.81 23.35
CA SER A 258 -4.16 -8.42 22.20
C SER A 258 -4.43 -7.43 21.07
N ASP A 259 -4.55 -6.14 21.37
CA ASP A 259 -4.76 -5.05 20.41
C ASP A 259 -3.45 -4.41 19.92
N ALA A 260 -2.29 -4.99 20.27
CA ALA A 260 -1.01 -4.44 19.85
C ALA A 260 -0.78 -4.64 18.34
N GLU A 261 -0.72 -3.53 17.61
CA GLU A 261 -0.40 -3.52 16.17
C GLU A 261 1.06 -3.92 15.91
N ILE A 262 1.35 -5.21 15.78
CA ILE A 262 2.65 -5.72 15.37
C ILE A 262 2.72 -5.77 13.83
N PRO A 263 3.66 -5.03 13.18
CA PRO A 263 3.84 -5.10 11.74
C PRO A 263 4.10 -6.53 11.25
N GLY A 264 3.29 -7.00 10.29
CA GLY A 264 3.44 -8.33 9.69
C GLY A 264 3.06 -9.48 10.62
N GLY A 265 2.38 -9.20 11.72
CA GLY A 265 1.72 -10.23 12.52
C GLY A 265 0.50 -10.76 11.79
N VAL A 266 0.35 -12.08 11.72
CA VAL A 266 -0.92 -12.70 11.34
C VAL A 266 -1.87 -12.48 12.52
N VAL A 267 -2.88 -11.63 12.35
CA VAL A 267 -4.01 -11.59 13.28
C VAL A 267 -4.71 -12.94 13.13
N THR A 268 -4.47 -13.85 14.08
CA THR A 268 -5.26 -15.07 14.19
C THR A 268 -6.62 -14.66 14.73
N ASP A 269 -7.49 -14.25 13.82
CA ASP A 269 -8.88 -13.94 14.08
C ASP A 269 -9.66 -15.28 14.19
N ASP A 270 -9.22 -16.16 15.08
CA ASP A 270 -10.01 -17.32 15.50
C ASP A 270 -10.70 -16.95 16.82
N PRO A 271 -11.99 -16.56 16.80
CA PRO A 271 -12.76 -16.49 18.03
C PRO A 271 -12.78 -17.89 18.67
N PRO A 272 -12.69 -18.00 20.01
CA PRO A 272 -12.73 -19.30 20.66
C PRO A 272 -14.04 -19.98 20.28
N GLU A 273 -13.91 -21.12 19.60
CA GLU A 273 -15.00 -22.03 19.29
C GLU A 273 -15.62 -22.42 20.63
N THR A 274 -16.76 -21.80 20.98
CA THR A 274 -17.49 -22.19 22.17
C THR A 274 -18.08 -23.56 21.89
N ASP A 275 -17.47 -24.60 22.48
CA ASP A 275 -18.01 -25.94 22.49
C ASP A 275 -19.49 -25.89 22.87
N ALA A 276 -20.34 -26.27 21.91
CA ALA A 276 -21.74 -26.49 22.15
C ALA A 276 -21.88 -27.67 23.11
N VAL A 277 -22.22 -27.36 24.37
CA VAL A 277 -22.61 -28.34 25.38
C VAL A 277 -23.67 -29.27 24.77
N THR A 278 -23.29 -30.54 24.61
CA THR A 278 -24.18 -31.62 24.23
C THR A 278 -24.44 -32.50 25.44
N GLY A 279 -25.72 -32.60 25.85
CA GLY A 279 -26.22 -33.63 26.76
C GLY A 279 -26.60 -33.16 28.15
#